data_AF-A0A0L0WB91-F1
#
_entry.id   AF-A0A0L0WB91-F1
#
_cell.length_a   1.000
_cell.length_b   1.000
_cell.length_c   1.000
_cell.angle_alpha   90.00
_cell.angle_beta   90.00
_cell.angle_gamma   90.00
#
_symmetry.space_group_name_H-M   'P 1'
#
loop_
_entity.id
_entity.type
_entity.pdbx_description
1 polymer ?
#
loop_
_entity_poly.entity_id
_entity_poly.type
_entity_poly.pdbx_seq_one_letter_code
_entity_poly.pdbx_strand_id
1 'polypeptide(L)' 'MKGFHRNNEEYYEEQVRDLEINDLILLKNKGLKDKEMAEELGIPKSYIDELLEQHRRDF' A
#
# COMPACT_ATOMS: atom_id res chain seq x y z
N MET A 1 -6.60 -33.84 15.78
CA MET A 1 -7.80 -33.13 15.25
C MET A 1 -7.83 -31.76 15.93
N LYS A 2 -7.93 -30.59 15.28
CA LYS A 2 -8.17 -30.20 13.89
C LYS A 2 -7.19 -29.06 13.55
N GLY A 3 -6.66 -29.08 12.32
CA GLY A 3 -5.97 -27.93 11.76
C GLY A 3 -6.96 -26.78 11.59
N PHE A 4 -6.60 -25.61 12.12
CA PHE A 4 -7.30 -24.38 11.79
C PHE A 4 -6.83 -23.93 10.42
N HIS A 5 -7.48 -24.45 9.38
CA HIS A 5 -7.54 -23.76 8.09
C HIS A 5 -8.32 -22.46 8.31
N ARG A 6 -7.62 -21.42 8.79
CA ARG A 6 -8.07 -20.05 8.53
C ARG A 6 -7.73 -19.80 7.07
N ASN A 7 -8.79 -19.65 6.29
CA ASN A 7 -8.71 -19.41 4.85
C ASN A 7 -7.87 -18.14 4.64
N ASN A 8 -6.76 -18.29 3.92
CA ASN A 8 -5.79 -17.22 3.68
C ASN A 8 -6.38 -16.02 2.93
N GLU A 9 -7.57 -16.11 2.35
CA GLU A 9 -8.17 -15.05 1.53
C GLU A 9 -8.72 -13.87 2.35
N GLU A 10 -9.37 -14.12 3.49
CA GLU A 10 -9.91 -13.04 4.36
C GLU A 10 -8.79 -12.24 5.04
N TYR A 11 -7.60 -12.82 5.22
CA TYR A 11 -6.49 -12.15 5.91
C TYR A 11 -5.84 -11.04 5.06
N TYR A 12 -6.04 -11.06 3.74
CA TYR A 12 -5.52 -10.05 2.82
C TYR A 12 -6.52 -8.92 2.53
N GLU A 13 -7.83 -9.16 2.62
CA GLU A 13 -8.82 -8.10 2.33
C GLU A 13 -8.87 -7.01 3.41
N GLU A 14 -8.59 -7.34 4.68
CA GLU A 14 -8.56 -6.35 5.77
C GLU A 14 -7.23 -5.59 5.87
N GLN A 15 -6.10 -6.20 5.49
CA GLN A 15 -4.79 -5.52 5.54
C GLN A 15 -4.57 -4.54 4.39
N VAL A 16 -5.23 -4.73 3.24
CA VAL A 16 -5.07 -3.85 2.07
C VAL A 16 -5.75 -2.49 2.28
N ARG A 17 -6.69 -2.36 3.23
CA ARG A 17 -7.41 -1.09 3.46
C ARG A 17 -6.68 -0.07 4.33
N ASP A 18 -5.69 -0.50 5.11
CA ASP A 18 -4.98 0.38 6.07
C ASP A 18 -3.52 0.69 5.66
N LEU A 19 -3.03 0.09 4.56
CA LEU A 19 -1.63 0.10 4.09
C LEU A 19 -1.35 1.07 2.91
N GLU A 20 -2.14 2.14 2.75
CA GLU A 20 -2.04 2.98 1.55
C GLU A 20 -1.27 4.29 1.78
N ILE A 21 -1.64 5.11 2.78
CA ILE A 21 -1.00 6.43 2.97
C ILE A 21 0.30 6.36 3.78
N ASN A 22 0.34 5.53 4.83
CA ASN A 22 1.50 5.43 5.71
C ASN A 22 2.70 4.83 4.98
N ASP A 23 2.46 3.85 4.12
CA ASP A 23 3.50 3.24 3.30
C ASP A 23 4.04 4.23 2.26
N LEU A 24 3.18 5.03 1.62
CA LEU A 24 3.62 6.12 0.74
C LEU A 24 4.50 7.14 1.49
N ILE A 25 4.12 7.53 2.71
CA ILE A 25 4.90 8.46 3.55
C ILE A 25 6.26 7.85 3.92
N LEU A 26 6.30 6.58 4.30
CA LEU A 26 7.54 5.86 4.62
C LEU A 26 8.47 5.78 3.40
N LEU A 27 7.93 5.50 2.22
CA LEU A 27 8.70 5.40 0.98
C LEU A 27 9.20 6.79 0.53
N LYS A 28 8.38 7.83 0.63
CA LYS A 28 8.82 9.22 0.42
C LYS A 28 9.94 9.62 1.37
N ASN A 29 9.83 9.28 2.64
CA ASN A 29 10.86 9.56 3.65
C ASN A 29 12.17 8.81 3.40
N LYS A 30 12.11 7.64 2.75
CA LYS A 30 13.29 6.92 2.24
C LYS A 30 13.88 7.54 0.97
N GLY A 31 13.24 8.58 0.41
CA GLY A 31 13.70 9.30 -0.78
C GLY A 31 13.30 8.63 -2.10
N LEU A 32 12.38 7.65 -2.07
CA LEU A 32 11.89 6.99 -3.27
C LEU A 32 11.01 7.93 -4.11
N LYS A 33 11.18 7.86 -5.42
CA LYS A 33 10.33 8.55 -6.40
C LYS A 33 9.08 7.73 -6.67
N ASP A 34 8.04 8.37 -7.16
CA ASP A 34 6.71 7.77 -7.35
C ASP A 34 6.73 6.47 -8.17
N LYS A 35 7.61 6.38 -9.17
CA LYS A 35 7.82 5.15 -9.94
C LYS A 35 8.43 4.02 -9.10
N GLU A 36 9.40 4.33 -8.26
CA GLU A 36 10.07 3.37 -7.38
C GLU A 36 9.13 2.93 -6.25
N MET A 37 8.25 3.83 -5.78
CA MET A 37 7.18 3.49 -4.85
C MET A 37 6.17 2.51 -5.48
N ALA A 38 5.81 2.73 -6.75
CA ALA A 38 4.94 1.83 -7.50
C ALA A 38 5.54 0.42 -7.65
N GLU A 39 6.83 0.35 -7.96
CA GLU A 39 7.57 -0.92 -8.07
C GLU A 39 7.68 -1.65 -6.72
N GLU A 40 7.99 -0.92 -5.64
CA GLU A 40 8.11 -1.49 -4.29
C GLU A 40 6.76 -2.02 -3.74
N LEU A 41 5.68 -1.28 -4.01
CA LEU A 41 4.33 -1.65 -3.58
C LEU A 41 3.63 -2.62 -4.54
N GLY A 42 4.24 -2.93 -5.69
CA GLY A 42 3.66 -3.82 -6.70
C GLY A 42 2.37 -3.29 -7.32
N ILE A 43 2.16 -1.97 -7.33
CA ILE A 43 0.95 -1.32 -7.84
C ILE A 43 1.24 -0.41 -9.04
N PRO A 44 0.24 -0.10 -9.88
CA PRO A 44 0.43 0.83 -10.99
C PRO A 44 0.81 2.22 -10.50
N LYS A 45 1.71 2.89 -11.24
CA LYS A 45 2.07 4.30 -10.96
C LYS A 45 0.84 5.22 -10.96
N SER A 46 -0.16 4.97 -11.80
CA SER A 46 -1.40 5.76 -11.81
C SER A 46 -2.13 5.72 -10.47
N TYR A 47 -2.06 4.59 -9.75
CA TYR A 47 -2.65 4.46 -8.42
C TYR A 47 -1.87 5.28 -7.38
N ILE A 48 -0.54 5.30 -7.48
CA ILE A 48 0.30 6.21 -6.68
C ILE A 48 -0.06 7.66 -6.96
N ASP A 49 -0.22 8.04 -8.23
CA ASP A 49 -0.57 9.41 -8.63
C ASP A 49 -1.94 9.82 -8.05
N GLU A 50 -2.94 8.94 -8.12
CA GLU A 50 -4.27 9.17 -7.53
C GLU A 50 -4.21 9.28 -6.00
N LEU A 51 -3.45 8.42 -5.32
CA LEU A 51 -3.29 8.47 -3.86
C LEU A 51 -2.58 9.77 -3.42
N LEU A 52 -1.52 10.18 -4.13
CA LEU A 52 -0.84 11.45 -3.87
C LEU A 52 -1.75 12.65 -4.11
N GLU A 53 -2.65 12.59 -5.10
CA GLU A 53 -3.64 13.63 -5.35
C GLU A 53 -4.70 13.70 -4.24
N GLN A 54 -5.23 12.54 -3.82
CA GLN A 54 -6.20 12.44 -2.72
C GLN A 54 -5.62 12.95 -1.39
N HIS A 55 -4.33 12.70 -1.17
CA HIS A 55 -3.62 13.04 0.07
C HIS A 55 -2.64 14.21 -0.07
N ARG A 56 -2.84 15.10 -1.05
CA ARG A 56 -1.97 16.28 -1.28
C ARG A 56 -1.81 17.23 -0.08
N ARG A 57 -2.61 17.06 0.98
CA ARG A 57 -2.53 17.84 2.22
C ARG A 57 -1.69 17.17 3.31
N ASP A 58 -1.39 15.88 3.14
CA ASP A 58 -0.67 15.05 4.11
C ASP A 58 0.83 14.96 3.77
N PHE A 59 1.22 15.44 2.58
CA PHE A 59 2.60 15.59 2.09
C PHE A 59 2.95 17.07 1.91
#